data_AF-A0A7V9UQU9-F1
#
_entry.id   AF-A0A7V9UQU9-F1
#
_cell.length_a   1.000
_cell.length_b   1.000
_cell.length_c   1.000
_cell.angle_alpha   90.00
_cell.angle_beta   90.00
_cell.angle_gamma   90.00
#
_symmetry.space_group_name_H-M   'P 1'
#
loop_
_entity.id
_entity.type
_entity.pdbx_description
1 polymer ?
#
loop_
_entity_poly.entity_id
_entity_poly.type
_entity_poly.pdbx_seq_one_letter_code
_entity_poly.pdbx_strand_id
1 'polypeptide(L)' 'MKIIYPPYVLKRMIERGITVAAVRDILENGEMVEEYQADSPPRYLMLGWSGKRPIHVV' A
#
# COMPACT_ATOMS: atom_id res chain seq x y z
N MET A 1 -3.87 11.52 6.81
CA MET A 1 -4.72 10.38 6.40
C MET A 1 -4.74 9.27 7.46
N LYS A 2 -5.92 8.74 7.82
CA LYS A 2 -6.09 7.56 8.70
C LYS A 2 -6.07 6.28 7.86
N ILE A 3 -5.16 5.36 8.15
CA ILE A 3 -5.04 4.07 7.46
C ILE A 3 -5.40 2.97 8.45
N ILE A 4 -6.26 2.04 8.04
CA ILE A 4 -6.68 0.89 8.85
C ILE A 4 -6.08 -0.36 8.23
N TYR A 5 -5.31 -1.11 9.01
CA TYR A 5 -4.70 -2.35 8.56
C TYR A 5 -5.42 -3.55 9.16
N PRO A 6 -6.03 -4.43 8.34
CA PRO A 6 -6.50 -5.72 8.80
C PRO A 6 -5.35 -6.55 9.39
N PRO A 7 -5.61 -7.45 10.36
CA PRO A 7 -4.57 -8.26 11.00
C PRO A 7 -3.71 -9.07 10.00
N TYR A 8 -4.33 -9.58 8.92
CA TYR A 8 -3.61 -10.32 7.88
C TYR A 8 -2.66 -9.43 7.05
N VAL A 9 -2.93 -8.13 6.95
CA VAL A 9 -2.04 -7.17 6.27
C VAL A 9 -0.84 -6.88 7.17
N LEU A 10 -1.08 -6.59 8.46
CA LEU A 10 -0.01 -6.36 9.44
C LEU A 10 0.94 -7.55 9.52
N LYS A 11 0.41 -8.79 9.53
CA LYS A 11 1.23 -10.00 9.50
C LYS A 11 2.17 -10.04 8.29
N ARG A 12 1.64 -9.81 7.08
CA ARG A 12 2.45 -9.78 5.84
C ARG A 12 3.47 -8.65 5.84
N MET A 13 3.12 -7.48 6.38
CA MET A 13 4.05 -6.36 6.51
C MET A 13 5.23 -6.75 7.39
N ILE A 14 4.99 -7.38 8.55
CA ILE A 14 6.04 -7.87 9.45
C ILE A 14 6.91 -8.92 8.75
N GLU A 15 6.30 -9.95 8.15
CA GLU A 15 7.02 -11.03 7.45
C GLU A 15 7.91 -10.52 6.31
N ARG A 16 7.51 -9.40 5.69
CA ARG A 16 8.23 -8.80 4.56
C ARG A 16 9.11 -7.61 4.97
N GLY A 17 9.14 -7.20 6.24
CA GLY A 17 9.89 -6.03 6.71
C GLY A 17 9.38 -4.71 6.12
N ILE A 18 8.08 -4.59 5.87
CA ILE A 18 7.43 -3.38 5.35
C ILE A 18 6.96 -2.52 6.53
N THR A 19 7.42 -1.27 6.59
CA THR A 19 7.07 -0.34 7.66
C THR A 19 5.80 0.43 7.34
N VAL A 20 5.10 0.89 8.39
CA VAL A 20 3.94 1.78 8.23
C VAL A 20 4.32 3.09 7.55
N ALA A 21 5.52 3.60 7.81
CA ALA A 21 6.04 4.81 7.17
C ALA A 21 6.20 4.62 5.65
N ALA A 22 6.72 3.48 5.20
CA ALA A 22 6.84 3.18 3.78
C ALA A 22 5.46 3.09 3.11
N VAL A 23 4.48 2.42 3.73
CA VAL A 23 3.13 2.35 3.15
C VAL A 23 2.47 3.74 3.08
N ARG A 24 2.62 4.55 4.13
CA ARG A 24 2.11 5.93 4.13
C ARG A 24 2.71 6.75 3.00
N ASP A 25 4.04 6.71 2.85
CA ASP A 25 4.75 7.45 1.81
C ASP A 25 4.28 7.04 0.41
N ILE A 26 4.08 5.73 0.18
CA ILE A 26 3.56 5.23 -1.11
C ILE A 26 2.13 5.70 -1.35
N LEU A 27 1.27 5.72 -0.33
CA LEU A 27 -0.11 6.19 -0.50
C LEU A 27 -0.21 7.71 -0.69
N GLU A 28 0.78 8.48 -0.25
CA GLU A 28 0.80 9.94 -0.34
C GLU A 28 1.58 10.44 -1.58
N ASN A 29 2.65 9.75 -1.98
CA ASN A 29 3.60 10.18 -3.01
C ASN A 29 3.86 9.15 -4.11
N GLY A 30 3.30 7.94 -3.99
CA GLY A 30 3.49 6.86 -4.97
C GLY A 30 2.72 7.06 -6.27
N GLU A 31 2.98 6.18 -7.22
CA GLU A 31 2.30 6.18 -8.51
C GLU A 31 1.06 5.28 -8.43
N MET A 32 -0.09 5.83 -8.80
CA MET A 32 -1.29 5.02 -9.00
C MET A 32 -1.17 4.27 -10.33
N VAL A 33 -1.07 2.94 -10.26
CA VAL A 33 -0.91 2.07 -11.43
C VAL A 33 -2.26 1.67 -11.99
N GLU A 34 -3.25 1.44 -11.14
CA GLU A 34 -4.57 1.02 -11.58
C GLU A 34 -5.66 1.49 -10.63
N GLU A 35 -6.77 1.95 -11.18
CA GLU A 35 -7.98 2.31 -10.46
C GLU A 35 -9.09 1.33 -10.86
N TYR A 36 -9.37 0.35 -9.99
CA TYR A 36 -10.48 -0.58 -10.20
C TYR A 36 -11.76 0.07 -9.68
N GLN A 37 -12.44 0.80 -10.56
CA GLN A 37 -13.73 1.46 -10.29
C GLN A 37 -14.92 0.50 -10.27
N ALA A 38 -14.70 -0.81 -10.48
CA ALA A 38 -15.78 -1.78 -10.71
C ALA A 38 -16.67 -2.03 -9.48
N ASP A 39 -16.15 -1.86 -8.27
CA ASP A 39 -16.90 -2.10 -7.03
C ASP A 39 -16.68 -0.94 -6.05
N SER A 40 -17.71 -0.57 -5.29
CA SER A 40 -17.61 0.42 -4.22
C SER A 40 -17.26 -0.26 -2.89
N PRO A 41 -16.26 0.23 -2.13
CA PRO A 41 -15.39 1.38 -2.43
C PRO A 41 -14.34 1.06 -3.52
N PRO A 42 -13.91 2.07 -4.30
CA PRO A 42 -12.92 1.90 -5.36
C PRO A 42 -11.62 1.30 -4.81
N ARG A 43 -11.07 0.34 -5.53
CA ARG A 43 -9.81 -0.31 -5.19
C ARG A 43 -8.68 0.32 -6.02
N TYR A 44 -7.61 0.76 -5.36
CA TYR A 44 -6.48 1.40 -6.03
C TYR A 44 -5.26 0.50 -5.90
N LEU A 45 -4.52 0.34 -6.99
CA LEU A 45 -3.19 -0.25 -6.99
C LEU A 45 -2.19 0.90 -6.97
N MET A 46 -1.47 1.06 -5.86
CA MET A 46 -0.37 2.01 -5.76
C MET A 46 0.98 1.29 -5.79
N LEU A 47 1.89 1.80 -6.61
CA LEU A 47 3.29 1.39 -6.64
C LEU A 47 4.13 2.49 -6.02
N GLY A 48 5.04 2.10 -5.15
CA GLY A 48 6.14 2.96 -4.77
C GLY A 48 7.31 2.16 -4.23
N TRP A 49 8.23 2.84 -3.56
CA TRP A 49 9.54 2.28 -3.27
C TRP A 49 9.91 2.48 -1.81
N SER A 50 10.46 1.43 -1.20
CA SER A 50 11.17 1.54 0.08
C SER A 50 12.65 1.25 -0.18
N GLY A 51 13.42 2.32 -0.29
CA GLY A 51 14.79 2.25 -0.82
C GLY A 51 14.79 1.72 -2.26
N LYS A 52 15.49 0.61 -2.50
CA LYS A 52 15.54 -0.06 -3.83
C LYS A 52 14.46 -1.12 -4.02
N ARG A 53 13.58 -1.33 -3.03
CA ARG A 53 12.58 -2.38 -3.08
C ARG A 53 11.24 -1.81 -3.55
N PRO A 54 10.70 -2.27 -4.69
CA PRO A 54 9.36 -1.87 -5.10
C PRO A 54 8.34 -2.53 -4.16
N ILE A 55 7.32 -1.76 -3.78
CA ILE A 55 6.21 -2.18 -2.93
C ILE A 55 4.92 -1.85 -3.67
N HIS A 56 4.08 -2.88 -3.82
CA HIS A 56 2.73 -2.75 -4.33
C HIS A 56 1.74 -2.74 -3.16
N VAL A 57 0.91 -1.70 -3.08
CA VAL A 57 -0.15 -1.53 -2.08
C VAL A 57 -1.50 -1.64 -2.79
N VAL A 58 -2.37 -2.52 -2.26
CA VAL A 58 -3.72 -2.84 -2.77
C VAL A 58 -4.71 -2.75 -1.62
#